data_AF-A0A836TNA2-F1
#
_entry.id   AF-A0A836TNA2-F1
#
_cell.length_a   1.000
_cell.length_b   1.000
_cell.length_c   1.000
_cell.angle_alpha   90.00
_cell.angle_beta   90.00
_cell.angle_gamma   90.00
#
_symmetry.space_group_name_H-M   'P 1'
#
loop_
_entity.id
_entity.type
_entity.pdbx_description
1 polymer ?
#
loop_
_entity_poly.entity_id
_entity_poly.type
_entity_poly.pdbx_seq_one_letter_code
_entity_poly.pdbx_strand_id
1 'polypeptide(L)'
;MSINLTLVGQMITFTLLVWFTMKYVWPPLFDALEERKKKIADGLAAADQGNQQLDRAEKKSKDILKDAKSQSAEIINMAQKRASEIVDESRVEAKVEGERLLTSAKSQIEQELQQTREKLGKEVSDLAIKAAEQILQEEIDKTKHQAILKKATAELGKLK
;
A
#
# COMPACT_ATOMS: atom_id res chain seq x y z
N MET A 1 75.26 -74.45 -43.89
CA MET A 1 75.51 -73.09 -44.41
C MET A 1 76.27 -72.33 -43.34
N SER A 2 77.48 -71.88 -43.66
CA SER A 2 78.33 -71.07 -42.79
C SER A 2 77.61 -69.77 -42.39
N ILE A 3 77.78 -69.34 -41.14
CA ILE A 3 77.39 -68.00 -40.71
C ILE A 3 78.17 -67.00 -41.58
N ASN A 4 77.45 -66.37 -42.51
CA ASN A 4 78.01 -65.41 -43.44
C ASN A 4 77.99 -64.01 -42.79
N LEU A 5 78.99 -63.19 -43.08
CA LEU A 5 79.13 -61.80 -42.62
C LEU A 5 77.86 -60.96 -42.84
N THR A 6 77.08 -61.30 -43.87
CA THR A 6 75.78 -60.70 -44.19
C THR A 6 74.73 -60.89 -43.09
N LEU A 7 74.74 -62.02 -42.38
CA LEU A 7 73.80 -62.33 -41.31
C LEU A 7 74.09 -61.49 -40.05
N VAL A 8 75.37 -61.26 -39.74
CA VAL A 8 75.81 -60.35 -38.67
C VAL A 8 75.47 -58.90 -39.02
N GLY A 9 75.73 -58.49 -40.27
CA GLY A 9 75.34 -57.16 -40.77
C GLY A 9 73.83 -56.93 -40.70
N GLN A 10 73.02 -57.91 -41.09
CA GLN A 10 71.55 -57.86 -41.00
C GLN A 10 71.06 -57.79 -39.55
N MET A 11 71.71 -58.49 -38.61
CA MET A 11 71.38 -58.37 -37.19
C MET A 11 71.64 -56.95 -36.67
N ILE A 12 72.80 -56.36 -36.99
CA ILE A 12 73.14 -55.00 -36.55
C ILE A 12 72.16 -53.97 -37.10
N THR A 13 71.82 -54.06 -38.40
CA THR A 13 70.84 -53.14 -39.01
C THR A 13 69.44 -53.32 -38.43
N PHE A 14 69.02 -54.56 -38.17
CA PHE A 14 67.75 -54.84 -37.50
C PHE A 14 67.72 -54.29 -36.07
N THR A 15 68.78 -54.48 -35.28
CA THR A 15 68.87 -53.94 -33.92
C THR A 15 68.84 -52.40 -33.92
N LEU A 16 69.55 -51.74 -34.85
CA LEU A 16 69.50 -50.29 -34.99
C LEU A 16 68.10 -49.79 -35.38
N LEU A 17 67.39 -50.51 -36.26
CA LEU A 17 66.01 -50.19 -36.62
C LEU A 17 65.05 -50.36 -35.43
N VAL A 18 65.17 -51.44 -34.67
CA VAL A 18 64.37 -51.66 -33.45
C VAL A 18 64.64 -50.55 -32.44
N TRP A 19 65.91 -50.17 -32.24
CA TRP A 19 66.25 -49.07 -31.34
C TRP A 19 65.68 -47.73 -31.81
N PHE A 20 65.77 -47.43 -33.11
CA PHE A 20 65.21 -46.21 -33.70
C PHE A 20 63.68 -46.17 -33.55
N THR A 21 62.99 -47.27 -33.84
CA THR A 21 61.53 -47.32 -33.73
C THR A 21 61.06 -47.24 -32.28
N MET A 22 61.73 -47.92 -31.35
CA MET A 22 61.47 -47.78 -29.91
C MET A 22 61.67 -46.36 -29.40
N LYS A 23 62.69 -45.64 -29.89
CA LYS A 23 62.99 -44.29 -29.41
C LYS A 23 62.15 -43.20 -30.08
N TYR A 24 61.82 -43.34 -31.37
CA TYR A 24 61.20 -42.26 -32.14
C TYR A 24 59.75 -42.52 -32.56
N VAL A 25 59.32 -43.78 -32.70
CA VAL A 25 57.97 -44.11 -33.21
C VAL A 25 57.03 -44.49 -32.07
N TRP A 26 57.50 -45.25 -31.09
CA TRP A 26 56.67 -45.69 -29.96
C TRP A 26 56.21 -44.54 -29.06
N PRO A 27 57.07 -43.58 -28.63
CA PRO A 27 56.63 -42.50 -27.75
C PRO A 27 55.47 -41.66 -28.29
N PRO A 28 55.52 -41.10 -29.52
CA PRO A 28 54.42 -40.29 -30.03
C PRO A 28 53.12 -41.10 -30.24
N LEU A 29 53.21 -42.41 -30.48
CA LEU A 29 52.04 -43.27 -30.60
C LEU A 29 51.34 -43.49 -29.25
N PHE A 30 52.12 -43.73 -28.19
CA PHE A 30 51.58 -43.84 -26.83
C PHE A 30 51.03 -42.52 -26.32
N ASP A 31 51.75 -41.42 -26.56
CA ASP A 31 51.30 -40.08 -26.19
C ASP A 31 49.95 -39.74 -26.84
N ALA A 32 49.77 -40.04 -28.13
CA ALA A 32 48.50 -39.81 -28.84
C ALA A 32 47.35 -40.69 -28.29
N LEU A 33 47.65 -41.93 -27.88
CA LEU A 33 46.66 -42.81 -27.25
C LEU A 33 46.28 -42.33 -25.84
N GLU A 34 47.25 -41.87 -25.07
CA GLU A 34 47.05 -41.35 -23.72
C GLU A 34 46.28 -40.02 -23.76
N GLU A 35 46.60 -39.13 -24.69
CA GLU A 35 45.84 -37.89 -24.93
C GLU A 35 44.38 -38.20 -25.27
N ARG A 36 44.12 -39.17 -26.15
CA ARG A 36 42.74 -39.60 -26.46
C ARG A 36 42.01 -40.15 -25.24
N LYS A 37 42.66 -41.02 -24.47
CA LYS A 37 42.07 -41.58 -23.23
C LYS A 37 41.74 -40.47 -22.24
N LYS A 38 42.68 -39.53 -22.02
CA LYS A 38 42.50 -38.38 -21.15
C LYS A 38 41.34 -37.50 -21.61
N LYS A 39 41.28 -37.16 -22.89
CA LYS A 39 40.19 -36.34 -23.45
C LYS A 39 38.81 -36.98 -23.29
N ILE A 40 38.71 -38.31 -23.43
CA ILE A 40 37.45 -39.04 -23.20
C ILE A 40 37.10 -39.04 -21.73
N ALA A 41 38.06 -39.31 -20.84
CA ALA A 41 37.84 -39.30 -19.40
C ALA A 41 37.40 -37.91 -18.90
N ASP A 42 38.10 -36.85 -19.32
CA ASP A 42 37.78 -35.46 -18.98
C ASP A 42 36.41 -35.06 -19.55
N GLY A 43 36.11 -35.47 -20.78
CA GLY A 43 34.81 -35.23 -21.41
C GLY A 43 33.65 -35.93 -20.68
N LEU A 44 33.84 -37.17 -20.25
CA LEU A 44 32.84 -37.92 -19.49
C LEU A 44 32.64 -37.33 -18.08
N ALA A 45 33.73 -36.95 -17.41
CA ALA A 45 33.68 -36.28 -16.11
C ALA A 45 32.98 -34.92 -16.21
N ALA A 46 33.27 -34.13 -17.24
CA ALA A 46 32.61 -32.85 -17.49
C ALA A 46 31.11 -33.03 -17.78
N ALA A 47 30.73 -34.07 -18.55
CA ALA A 47 29.34 -34.39 -18.82
C ALA A 47 28.57 -34.79 -17.55
N ASP A 48 29.16 -35.64 -16.69
CA ASP A 48 28.54 -36.02 -15.42
C ASP A 48 28.40 -34.82 -14.48
N GLN A 49 29.45 -34.00 -14.34
CA GLN A 49 29.38 -32.76 -13.58
C GLN A 49 28.36 -31.77 -14.14
N GLY A 50 28.21 -31.71 -15.46
CA GLY A 50 27.20 -30.90 -16.13
C GLY A 50 25.79 -31.35 -15.77
N ASN A 51 25.52 -32.66 -15.87
CA ASN A 51 24.21 -33.24 -15.50
C ASN A 51 23.89 -33.02 -14.01
N GLN A 52 24.86 -33.21 -13.12
CA GLN A 52 24.65 -32.96 -11.69
C GLN A 52 24.41 -31.47 -11.40
N GLN A 53 25.10 -30.56 -12.09
CA GLN A 53 24.86 -29.13 -11.95
C GLN A 53 23.48 -28.73 -12.48
N LEU A 54 23.03 -29.32 -13.59
CA LEU A 54 21.69 -29.12 -14.13
C LEU A 54 20.62 -29.58 -13.13
N ASP A 55 20.72 -30.78 -12.58
CA ASP A 55 19.77 -31.27 -11.57
C ASP A 55 19.73 -30.38 -10.33
N ARG A 56 20.91 -29.93 -9.84
CA ARG A 56 20.98 -28.98 -8.72
C ARG A 56 20.35 -27.63 -9.06
N ALA A 57 20.60 -27.11 -10.25
CA ALA A 57 20.03 -25.84 -10.70
C ALA A 57 18.51 -25.95 -10.87
N GLU A 58 18.01 -27.07 -11.39
CA GLU A 58 16.57 -27.31 -11.54
C GLU A 58 15.88 -27.42 -10.19
N LYS A 59 16.45 -28.17 -9.24
CA LYS A 59 15.94 -28.23 -7.85
C LYS A 59 15.91 -26.85 -7.21
N LYS A 60 17.03 -26.12 -7.27
CA LYS A 60 17.10 -24.75 -6.71
C LYS A 60 16.08 -23.81 -7.35
N SER A 61 15.86 -23.91 -8.66
CA SER A 61 14.86 -23.13 -9.38
C SER A 61 13.44 -23.46 -8.91
N LYS A 62 13.12 -24.75 -8.74
CA LYS A 62 11.82 -25.19 -8.19
C LYS A 62 11.61 -24.70 -6.76
N ASP A 63 12.64 -24.75 -5.93
CA ASP A 63 12.58 -24.26 -4.55
C ASP A 63 12.36 -22.75 -4.51
N ILE A 64 13.12 -21.96 -5.29
CA ILE A 64 12.93 -20.51 -5.41
C ILE A 64 11.52 -20.19 -5.89
N LEU A 65 10.99 -20.92 -6.88
CA LEU A 65 9.63 -20.70 -7.38
C LEU A 65 8.57 -21.01 -6.32
N LYS A 66 8.77 -22.07 -5.53
CA LYS A 66 7.88 -22.43 -4.42
C LYS A 66 7.90 -21.35 -3.34
N ASP A 67 9.08 -20.90 -2.93
CA ASP A 67 9.25 -19.85 -1.93
C ASP A 67 8.64 -18.53 -2.40
N ALA A 68 8.89 -18.14 -3.67
CA ALA A 68 8.29 -16.95 -4.26
C ALA A 68 6.76 -17.01 -4.28
N LYS A 69 6.18 -18.17 -4.60
CA LYS A 69 4.71 -18.37 -4.53
C LYS A 69 4.20 -18.26 -3.10
N SER A 70 4.91 -18.83 -2.13
CA SER A 70 4.53 -18.73 -0.71
C SER A 70 4.56 -17.28 -0.22
N GLN A 71 5.65 -16.56 -0.50
CA GLN A 71 5.78 -15.14 -0.16
C GLN A 71 4.71 -14.29 -0.85
N SER A 72 4.40 -14.57 -2.12
CA SER A 72 3.34 -13.85 -2.84
C SER A 72 1.98 -14.06 -2.18
N ALA A 73 1.65 -15.30 -1.79
CA ALA A 73 0.42 -15.60 -1.08
C ALA A 73 0.37 -14.90 0.28
N GLU A 74 1.48 -14.85 1.01
CA GLU A 74 1.61 -14.14 2.28
C GLU A 74 1.38 -12.64 2.11
N ILE A 75 2.01 -12.01 1.09
CA ILE A 75 1.81 -10.59 0.77
C ILE A 75 0.35 -10.30 0.44
N ILE A 76 -0.31 -11.14 -0.37
CA ILE A 76 -1.72 -10.98 -0.71
C ILE A 76 -2.61 -11.08 0.54
N ASN A 77 -2.35 -12.05 1.42
CA ASN A 77 -3.09 -12.21 2.66
C ASN A 77 -2.90 -11.01 3.61
N MET A 78 -1.66 -10.52 3.75
CA MET A 78 -1.36 -9.32 4.54
C MET A 78 -2.05 -8.08 3.96
N ALA A 79 -2.03 -7.92 2.63
CA ALA A 79 -2.69 -6.81 1.95
C ALA A 79 -4.22 -6.86 2.16
N GLN A 80 -4.83 -8.04 2.04
CA GLN A 80 -6.27 -8.22 2.27
C GLN A 80 -6.65 -7.92 3.72
N LYS A 81 -5.85 -8.40 4.67
CA LYS A 81 -6.05 -8.12 6.10
C LYS A 81 -5.94 -6.61 6.36
N ARG A 82 -4.90 -5.96 5.85
CA ARG A 82 -4.68 -4.52 6.02
C ARG A 82 -5.80 -3.69 5.38
N ALA A 83 -6.29 -4.11 4.21
CA ALA A 83 -7.42 -3.46 3.57
C ALA A 83 -8.69 -3.56 4.44
N SER A 84 -8.95 -4.73 5.03
CA SER A 84 -10.08 -4.89 5.97
C SER A 84 -9.93 -3.99 7.19
N GLU A 85 -8.73 -3.95 7.80
CA GLU A 85 -8.44 -3.08 8.94
C GLU A 85 -8.69 -1.61 8.59
N ILE A 86 -8.21 -1.14 7.43
CA ILE A 86 -8.42 0.24 6.98
C ILE A 86 -9.91 0.55 6.79
N VAL A 87 -10.68 -0.38 6.23
CA VAL A 87 -12.13 -0.20 6.04
C VAL A 87 -12.84 -0.11 7.39
N ASP A 88 -12.46 -0.96 8.35
CA ASP A 88 -13.05 -0.95 9.69
C ASP A 88 -12.66 0.31 10.47
N GLU A 89 -11.39 0.73 10.42
CA GLU A 89 -10.91 2.00 10.99
C GLU A 89 -11.66 3.18 10.40
N SER A 90 -11.75 3.26 9.06
CA SER A 90 -12.47 4.33 8.35
C SER A 90 -13.95 4.37 8.71
N ARG A 91 -14.57 3.20 8.92
CA ARG A 91 -15.98 3.10 9.31
C ARG A 91 -16.19 3.59 10.75
N VAL A 92 -15.26 3.30 11.65
CA VAL A 92 -15.31 3.81 13.04
C VAL A 92 -15.13 5.32 13.05
N GLU A 93 -14.13 5.83 12.33
CA GLU A 93 -13.88 7.27 12.22
C GLU A 93 -15.08 8.01 11.62
N ALA A 94 -15.67 7.48 10.54
CA ALA A 94 -16.86 8.06 9.92
C ALA A 94 -18.07 8.12 10.88
N LYS A 95 -18.23 7.11 11.75
CA LYS A 95 -19.29 7.14 12.77
C LYS A 95 -19.03 8.21 13.82
N VAL A 96 -17.81 8.29 14.33
CA VAL A 96 -17.41 9.30 15.33
C VAL A 96 -17.60 10.71 14.76
N GLU A 97 -17.15 10.94 13.53
CA GLU A 97 -17.30 12.25 12.88
C GLU A 97 -18.78 12.56 12.57
N GLY A 98 -19.57 11.55 12.20
CA GLY A 98 -21.02 11.69 12.03
C GLY A 98 -21.73 12.07 13.34
N GLU A 99 -21.38 11.45 14.46
CA GLU A 99 -21.91 11.80 15.78
C GLU A 99 -21.48 13.21 16.22
N ARG A 100 -20.24 13.60 15.93
CA ARG A 100 -19.73 14.95 16.17
C ARG A 100 -20.50 15.99 15.37
N LEU A 101 -20.73 15.73 14.09
CA LEU A 101 -21.51 16.61 13.21
C LEU A 101 -22.96 16.73 13.69
N LEU A 102 -23.60 15.61 14.08
CA LEU A 102 -24.97 15.61 14.59
C LEU A 102 -25.08 16.43 15.89
N THR A 103 -24.11 16.27 16.79
CA THR A 103 -24.05 17.02 18.04
C THR A 103 -23.88 18.52 17.79
N SER A 104 -22.98 18.88 16.86
CA SER A 104 -22.79 20.27 16.44
C SER A 104 -24.05 20.86 15.81
N ALA A 105 -24.73 20.11 14.95
CA ALA A 105 -25.96 20.56 14.31
C ALA A 105 -27.09 20.77 15.32
N LYS A 106 -27.25 19.88 16.30
CA LYS A 106 -28.21 20.06 17.40
C LYS A 106 -27.91 21.31 18.22
N SER A 107 -26.64 21.56 18.55
CA SER A 107 -26.24 22.77 19.28
C SER A 107 -26.53 24.04 18.47
N GLN A 108 -26.28 24.05 17.15
CA GLN A 108 -26.62 25.17 16.28
C GLN A 108 -28.14 25.40 16.22
N ILE A 109 -28.93 24.33 16.08
CA ILE A 109 -30.40 24.43 16.09
C ILE A 109 -30.91 25.01 17.41
N GLU A 110 -30.37 24.59 18.55
CA GLU A 110 -30.75 25.14 19.86
C GLU A 110 -30.41 26.63 19.95
N GLN A 111 -29.24 27.05 19.46
CA GLN A 111 -28.86 28.47 19.39
C GLN A 111 -29.79 29.27 18.48
N GLU A 112 -30.12 28.76 17.29
CA GLU A 112 -31.06 29.41 16.38
C GLU A 112 -32.46 29.51 16.96
N LEU A 113 -32.94 28.47 17.66
CA LEU A 113 -34.22 28.49 18.37
C LEU A 113 -34.26 29.58 19.44
N GLN A 114 -33.18 29.70 20.22
CA GLN A 114 -33.08 30.72 21.25
C GLN A 114 -33.10 32.14 20.64
N GLN A 115 -32.31 32.37 19.59
CA GLN A 115 -32.31 33.65 18.87
C GLN A 115 -33.68 33.95 18.24
N THR A 116 -34.36 32.95 17.70
CA THR A 116 -35.69 33.10 17.09
C THR A 116 -36.74 33.43 18.14
N ARG A 117 -36.69 32.79 19.31
CA ARG A 117 -37.56 33.12 20.45
C ARG A 117 -37.35 34.55 20.94
N GLU A 118 -36.11 35.01 21.01
CA GLU A 118 -35.80 36.40 21.37
C GLU A 118 -36.34 37.41 20.36
N LYS A 119 -36.22 37.12 19.06
CA LYS A 119 -36.81 37.95 17.98
C LYS A 119 -38.34 37.98 18.07
N LEU A 120 -38.98 36.81 18.21
CA LEU A 120 -40.44 36.71 18.39
C LEU A 120 -40.90 37.47 19.64
N GLY A 121 -40.17 37.39 20.75
CA GLY A 121 -40.51 38.12 21.97
C GLY A 121 -40.50 39.64 21.77
N LYS A 122 -39.56 40.17 21.00
CA LYS A 122 -39.53 41.58 20.61
C LYS A 122 -40.70 41.94 19.70
N GLU A 123 -40.96 41.15 18.65
CA GLU A 123 -42.08 41.40 17.73
C GLU A 123 -43.44 41.36 18.43
N VAL A 124 -43.66 40.42 19.36
CA VAL A 124 -44.89 40.33 20.16
C VAL A 124 -45.02 41.52 21.10
N SER A 125 -43.93 41.97 21.72
CA SER A 125 -43.93 43.16 22.60
C SER A 125 -44.28 44.43 21.81
N ASP A 126 -43.69 44.59 20.62
CA ASP A 126 -44.00 45.71 19.72
C ASP A 126 -45.46 45.67 19.25
N LEU A 127 -46.00 44.48 18.95
CA LEU A 127 -47.40 44.31 18.57
C LEU A 127 -48.35 44.64 19.73
N ALA A 128 -48.00 44.23 20.96
CA ALA A 128 -48.77 44.51 22.16
C ALA A 128 -48.81 46.01 22.50
N ILE A 129 -47.68 46.72 22.33
CA ILE A 129 -47.62 48.17 22.49
C ILE A 129 -48.52 48.85 21.46
N LYS A 130 -48.43 48.48 20.17
CA LYS A 130 -49.31 49.03 19.11
C LYS A 130 -50.80 48.77 19.38
N ALA A 131 -51.14 47.58 19.88
CA ALA A 131 -52.51 47.25 20.26
C ALA A 131 -52.99 48.09 21.46
N ALA A 132 -52.14 48.30 22.46
CA ALA A 132 -52.44 49.16 23.60
C ALA A 132 -52.60 50.64 23.18
N GLU A 133 -51.77 51.12 22.25
CA GLU A 133 -51.89 52.45 21.64
C GLU A 133 -53.22 52.60 20.89
N GLN A 134 -53.63 51.61 20.10
CA GLN A 134 -54.93 51.60 19.41
C GLN A 134 -56.12 51.64 20.38
N ILE A 135 -56.11 50.79 21.42
CA ILE A 135 -57.17 50.76 22.43
C ILE A 135 -57.23 52.11 23.17
N LEU A 136 -56.07 52.65 23.57
CA LEU A 136 -56.00 53.95 24.24
C LEU A 136 -56.52 55.07 23.33
N GLN A 137 -56.20 55.03 22.05
CA GLN A 137 -56.67 56.01 21.06
C GLN A 137 -58.19 55.93 20.87
N GLU A 138 -58.78 54.74 20.80
CA GLU A 138 -60.25 54.57 20.76
C GLU A 138 -60.94 55.04 22.06
N GLU A 139 -60.35 54.76 23.23
CA GLU A 139 -60.95 55.12 24.52
C GLU A 139 -60.84 56.63 24.83
N ILE A 140 -59.91 57.35 24.19
CA ILE A 140 -59.67 58.78 24.37
C ILE A 140 -60.60 59.65 23.50
N ASP A 141 -61.25 59.11 22.47
CA ASP A 141 -61.68 59.94 21.33
C ASP A 141 -62.96 60.78 21.50
N LYS A 142 -63.83 60.60 22.51
CA LYS A 142 -65.03 61.48 22.61
C LYS A 142 -65.45 61.96 23.99
N THR A 143 -65.16 61.24 25.06
CA THR A 143 -65.72 61.55 26.40
C THR A 143 -64.67 61.91 27.46
N LYS A 144 -63.43 61.43 27.36
CA LYS A 144 -62.38 61.72 28.36
C LYS A 144 -61.63 63.04 28.12
N HIS A 145 -61.53 63.53 26.88
CA HIS A 145 -60.82 64.78 26.58
C HIS A 145 -61.44 66.00 27.27
N GLN A 146 -62.78 66.08 27.32
CA GLN A 146 -63.47 67.14 28.07
C GLN A 146 -63.36 66.98 29.60
N ALA A 147 -63.29 65.74 30.10
CA ALA A 147 -63.14 65.47 31.54
C ALA A 147 -61.73 65.80 32.06
N ILE A 148 -60.69 65.54 31.26
CA ILE A 148 -59.30 65.88 31.61
C ILE A 148 -59.08 67.40 31.52
N LEU A 149 -59.61 68.06 30.48
CA LEU A 149 -59.59 69.53 30.39
C LEU A 149 -60.34 70.19 31.56
N LYS A 150 -61.50 69.64 31.97
CA LYS A 150 -62.24 70.11 33.15
C LYS A 150 -61.50 69.86 34.47
N LYS A 151 -60.78 68.74 34.63
CA LYS A 151 -59.96 68.48 35.82
C LYS A 151 -58.71 69.37 35.88
N ALA A 152 -58.01 69.57 34.77
CA ALA A 152 -56.84 70.44 34.70
C ALA A 152 -57.19 71.93 34.96
N THR A 153 -58.33 72.40 34.43
CA THR A 153 -58.84 73.75 34.72
C THR A 153 -59.37 73.88 36.16
N ALA A 154 -59.95 72.82 36.74
CA ALA A 154 -60.39 72.83 38.14
C ALA A 154 -59.22 72.80 39.14
N GLU A 155 -58.06 72.23 38.80
CA GLU A 155 -56.86 72.33 39.64
C GLU A 155 -56.15 73.68 39.48
N LEU A 156 -56.09 74.26 38.28
CA LEU A 156 -55.56 75.61 38.06
C LEU A 156 -56.43 76.71 38.68
N GLY A 157 -57.74 76.50 38.81
CA GLY A 157 -58.68 77.42 39.47
C GLY A 157 -58.62 77.43 41.00
N LYS A 158 -57.94 76.46 41.64
CA LYS A 158 -57.73 76.41 43.10
C LYS A 158 -56.48 77.17 43.57
N LEU A 159 -55.72 77.75 42.66
CA LEU A 159 -54.46 78.48 42.91
C LEU A 159 -54.60 80.01 42.85
N LYS A 160 -55.81 80.55 43.01
CA LYS A 160 -56.07 81.97 43.29
C LYS A 160 -57.01 82.14 44.48
#